data_AF-A0A497GC74-F1
#
_entry.id   AF-A0A497GC74-F1
#
_cell.length_a   1.000
_cell.length_b   1.000
_cell.length_c   1.000
_cell.angle_alpha   90.00
_cell.angle_beta   90.00
_cell.angle_gamma   90.00
#
_symmetry.space_group_name_H-M   'P 1'
#
loop_
_entity.id
_entity.type
_entity.pdbx_description
1 polymer ?
#
loop_
_entity_poly.entity_id
_entity_poly.type
_entity_poly.pdbx_seq_one_letter_code
_entity_poly.pdbx_strand_id
1 'polypeptide(L)' 'AWKPGIEAHHGGGDYVMLKAFISAVELGREPFISVYDAVTWSVVIPLSGESIAEGRRVEFPKFR' A
#
# COMPACT_ATOMS: atom_id res chain seq x y z
N ALA A 1 -12.59 9.00 25.54
CA ALA A 1 -12.96 10.42 25.39
C ALA A 1 -11.97 11.09 24.45
N TRP A 2 -12.45 11.71 23.37
CA TRP A 2 -11.65 12.54 22.46
C TRP A 2 -11.01 13.69 23.25
N LYS A 3 -9.70 13.89 23.10
CA LYS A 3 -8.96 15.00 23.72
C LYS A 3 -8.64 16.03 22.63
N PRO A 4 -9.13 17.28 22.73
CA PRO A 4 -8.77 18.34 21.79
C PRO A 4 -7.26 18.60 21.84
N GLY A 5 -6.62 18.76 20.68
CA GLY A 5 -5.19 19.11 20.56
C GLY A 5 -4.23 17.95 20.25
N ILE A 6 -4.71 16.71 20.21
CA ILE A 6 -3.98 15.60 19.58
C ILE A 6 -4.63 15.36 18.22
N GLU A 7 -4.13 16.02 17.19
CA GLU A 7 -4.42 15.61 15.82
C GLU A 7 -3.77 14.23 15.61
N ALA A 8 -4.58 13.19 15.54
CA ALA A 8 -4.08 11.88 15.17
C ALA A 8 -3.49 11.98 13.76
N HIS A 9 -2.25 11.50 13.56
CA HIS A 9 -1.58 11.54 12.27
C HIS A 9 -2.49 10.96 11.17
N HIS A 10 -2.59 11.67 10.04
CA HIS A 10 -3.55 11.41 8.95
C HIS A 10 -4.95 10.96 9.43
N GLY A 11 -5.53 11.64 10.43
CA GLY A 11 -6.87 11.34 10.95
C GLY A 11 -7.00 10.02 11.72
N GLY A 12 -5.87 9.40 12.10
CA GLY A 12 -5.80 8.11 12.78
C GLY A 12 -5.62 6.91 11.85
N GLY A 13 -5.60 7.10 10.54
CA GLY A 13 -5.39 6.02 9.56
C GLY A 13 -4.05 5.30 9.76
N ASP A 14 -3.00 6.05 10.04
CA ASP A 14 -1.65 5.48 10.24
C ASP A 14 -1.59 4.56 11.45
N TYR A 15 -2.29 4.91 12.54
CA TYR A 15 -2.38 4.07 13.72
C TYR A 15 -3.04 2.73 13.38
N VAL A 16 -4.16 2.76 12.65
CA VAL A 16 -4.88 1.53 12.24
C VAL A 16 -4.00 0.68 11.33
N MET A 17 -3.34 1.30 10.34
CA MET A 17 -2.44 0.61 9.42
C MET A 17 -1.27 -0.05 10.15
N LEU A 18 -0.54 0.69 10.98
CA LEU A 18 0.60 0.17 11.73
C LEU A 18 0.17 -0.91 12.72
N LYS A 19 -0.95 -0.70 13.43
CA LYS A 19 -1.47 -1.70 14.36
C LYS A 19 -1.85 -2.99 13.64
N ALA A 20 -2.46 -2.91 12.46
CA ALA A 20 -2.82 -4.08 11.66
C ALA A 20 -1.58 -4.86 11.19
N PHE A 21 -0.55 -4.15 10.71
CA PHE A 21 0.71 -4.76 10.29
C PHE A 21 1.44 -5.44 11.46
N ILE A 22 1.65 -4.74 12.57
CA ILE A 22 2.31 -5.29 13.77
C ILE A 22 1.57 -6.54 14.26
N SER A 23 0.24 -6.48 14.33
CA SER A 23 -0.56 -7.64 14.77
C SER A 23 -0.43 -8.83 13.82
N ALA A 24 -0.23 -8.61 12.52
CA ALA A 24 0.00 -9.70 11.57
C ALA A 24 1.35 -10.39 11.82
N VAL A 25 2.39 -9.61 12.11
CA VAL A 25 3.72 -10.11 12.47
C VAL A 25 3.67 -10.91 13.78
N GLU A 26 3.07 -10.35 14.83
CA GLU A 26 2.96 -11.01 16.15
C GLU A 26 2.20 -12.35 16.08
N LEU A 27 1.21 -12.44 15.21
CA LEU A 27 0.37 -13.64 15.04
C LEU A 27 0.88 -14.60 13.95
N GLY A 28 1.98 -14.27 13.26
CA GLY A 28 2.52 -15.10 12.18
C GLY A 28 1.54 -15.32 11.01
N ARG A 29 0.71 -14.32 10.68
CA ARG A 29 -0.23 -14.35 9.54
C ARG A 29 0.22 -13.40 8.44
N GLU A 30 -0.26 -13.63 7.23
CA GLU A 30 -0.04 -12.69 6.11
C GLU A 30 -0.61 -11.29 6.47
N PRO A 31 0.13 -10.20 6.23
CA PRO A 31 -0.41 -8.85 6.36
C PRO A 31 -1.55 -8.61 5.36
N PHE A 32 -2.44 -7.66 5.69
CA PHE A 32 -3.57 -7.32 4.82
C PHE A 32 -3.15 -6.81 3.43
N ILE A 33 -1.99 -6.15 3.35
CA ILE A 33 -1.33 -5.78 2.10
C ILE A 33 -0.15 -6.74 1.94
N SER A 34 -0.26 -7.68 1.01
CA SER A 34 0.81 -8.63 0.70
C SER A 34 1.90 -8.00 -0.17
N VAL A 35 3.01 -8.71 -0.37
CA VAL A 35 4.05 -8.28 -1.31
C VAL A 35 3.51 -8.18 -2.75
N TYR A 36 2.54 -9.02 -3.11
CA TYR A 36 1.92 -9.02 -4.45
C TYR A 36 1.02 -7.80 -4.65
N ASP A 37 0.32 -7.36 -3.61
CA ASP A 37 -0.46 -6.12 -3.66
C ASP A 37 0.47 -4.92 -3.78
N ALA A 38 1.51 -4.88 -2.94
CA ALA A 38 2.48 -3.79 -2.91
C ALA A 38 3.18 -3.61 -4.27
N VAL A 39 3.64 -4.69 -4.91
CA VAL A 39 4.30 -4.59 -6.22
C VAL A 39 3.30 -4.23 -7.31
N THR A 40 2.07 -4.76 -7.27
CA THR A 40 1.00 -4.42 -8.24
C THR A 40 0.71 -2.94 -8.25
N TRP A 41 0.70 -2.28 -7.08
CA TRP A 41 0.48 -0.84 -6.98
C TRP A 41 1.73 -0.03 -7.35
N SER A 42 2.91 -0.53 -6.96
CA SER A 42 4.18 0.17 -7.20
C SER A 42 4.56 0.25 -8.68
N VAL A 43 4.21 -0.77 -9.49
CA VAL A 43 4.56 -0.78 -10.92
C VAL A 43 3.78 0.22 -11.77
N VAL A 44 2.72 0.85 -11.24
CA VAL A 44 1.96 1.86 -11.98
C VAL A 44 2.86 3.01 -12.44
N ILE A 45 3.78 3.47 -11.59
CA ILE A 45 4.70 4.57 -11.93
C ILE A 45 5.59 4.20 -13.13
N PRO A 46 6.42 3.13 -13.10
CA PRO A 46 7.26 2.79 -14.23
C PRO A 46 6.46 2.40 -15.50
N LEU A 47 5.36 1.64 -15.37
CA LEU A 47 4.55 1.25 -16.53
C LEU A 47 3.83 2.44 -17.18
N SER A 48 3.41 3.43 -16.39
CA SER A 48 2.85 4.67 -16.96
C SER A 48 3.93 5.48 -17.69
N GLY A 49 5.16 5.51 -17.17
CA GLY A 49 6.31 6.12 -17.85
C GLY A 49 6.59 5.46 -19.20
N GLU A 50 6.60 4.13 -19.26
CA GLU A 50 6.76 3.36 -20.50
C GLU A 50 5.61 3.63 -21.48
N SER A 51 4.36 3.59 -21.01
CA SER A 51 3.17 3.87 -21.82
C SER A 51 3.21 5.25 -22.49
N ILE A 52 3.62 6.28 -21.75
CA ILE A 52 3.77 7.64 -22.27
C ILE A 52 4.90 7.70 -23.31
N ALA A 53 6.04 7.06 -23.03
CA ALA A 53 7.19 7.07 -23.93
C ALA A 53 6.91 6.37 -25.27
N GLU A 54 6.14 5.29 -25.24
CA GLU A 54 5.84 4.49 -26.43
C GLU A 54 4.51 4.87 -27.11
N GLY A 55 3.67 5.66 -26.45
CA GLY A 55 2.35 6.04 -26.95
C GLY A 55 1.39 4.87 -27.12
N ARG A 56 1.56 3.79 -26.34
CA ARG A 56 0.77 2.56 -26.42
C ARG A 56 0.46 1.99 -25.05
N ARG A 57 -0.52 1.09 -25.01
CA ARG A 57 -0.77 0.24 -23.85
C ARG A 57 0.48 -0.60 -23.51
N VAL A 58 0.77 -0.69 -22.21
CA VAL A 58 1.77 -1.59 -21.62
C VAL A 58 1.04 -2.63 -20.77
N GLU A 59 1.49 -3.89 -20.83
CA GLU A 59 0.90 -4.98 -20.06
C GLU A 59 1.37 -4.96 -18.61
N PHE A 60 0.45 -5.25 -17.69
CA PHE A 60 0.80 -5.46 -16.29
C PHE A 60 1.39 -6.86 -16.09
N PRO A 61 2.52 -7.00 -15.38
CA PRO A 61 3.04 -8.30 -15.02
C PRO A 61 2.08 -9.04 -14.08
N LYS A 62 2.01 -10.37 -14.22
CA LYS A 62 1.30 -11.24 -13.26
C LYS A 62 2.28 -11.63 -12.15
N PHE A 63 2.16 -10.97 -11.00
CA PHE A 63 3.05 -11.22 -9.87
C PHE A 63 2.64 -12.44 -9.02
N ARG A 64 1.44 -12.98 -9.25
CA ARG A 64 0.90 -14.17 -8.57
C ARG A 64 0.36 -15.18 -9.57
#